data_AF-A0A7C3QWZ3-F1
#
_entry.id   AF-A0A7C3QWZ3-F1
#
_cell.length_a   1.000
_cell.length_b   1.000
_cell.length_c   1.000
_cell.angle_alpha   90.00
_cell.angle_beta   90.00
_cell.angle_gamma   90.00
#
_symmetry.space_group_name_H-M   'P 1'
#
loop_
_entity.id
_entity.type
_entity.pdbx_description
1 polymer ?
#
loop_
_entity_poly.entity_id
_entity_poly.type
_entity_poly.pdbx_seq_one_letter_code
_entity_poly.pdbx_strand_id
1 'polypeptide(L)' 'MGNIGPTELILILVIILIIFGAGKLPEIGGALGKGIKEFKAATKELEEAKKDIESTDPLKDKGEGAPKQS' A
#
# COMPACT_ATOMS: atom_id res chain seq x y z
N MET A 1 27.96 -18.10 4.51
CA MET A 1 26.56 -18.27 4.97
C MET A 1 25.69 -18.17 3.74
N GLY A 2 25.05 -19.28 3.33
CA GLY A 2 24.44 -19.42 2.00
C GLY A 2 23.32 -18.41 1.79
N ASN A 3 23.47 -17.57 0.77
CA ASN A 3 22.35 -16.77 0.28
C ASN A 3 21.43 -17.71 -0.47
N ILE A 4 20.20 -17.86 -0.01
CA ILE A 4 19.15 -18.55 -0.77
C ILE A 4 19.03 -17.82 -2.10
N GLY A 5 19.50 -18.45 -3.15
CA GLY A 5 19.50 -17.88 -4.48
C GLY A 5 18.10 -17.95 -5.10
N PRO A 6 17.88 -17.20 -6.20
CA PRO A 6 16.66 -17.35 -6.99
C PRO A 6 16.43 -18.81 -7.43
N THR A 7 17.49 -19.60 -7.59
CA THR A 7 17.42 -21.04 -7.90
C THR A 7 16.78 -21.86 -6.77
N GLU A 8 17.21 -21.71 -5.52
CA GLU A 8 16.55 -22.39 -4.38
C GLU A 8 15.08 -21.97 -4.23
N LEU A 9 14.77 -20.69 -4.41
CA LEU A 9 13.37 -20.21 -4.35
C LEU A 9 12.50 -20.87 -5.41
N ILE A 10 13.02 -21.03 -6.64
CA ILE A 10 12.33 -21.73 -7.72
C ILE A 10 12.11 -23.20 -7.37
N LEU A 11 13.10 -23.88 -6.78
CA LEU A 11 12.95 -25.28 -6.37
C LEU A 11 11.84 -25.45 -5.33
N ILE A 12 11.81 -24.57 -4.31
CA ILE A 12 10.76 -24.57 -3.29
C ILE A 12 9.39 -24.28 -3.91
N LEU A 13 9.32 -23.31 -4.82
CA LEU A 13 8.10 -22.98 -5.55
C LEU A 13 7.57 -24.20 -6.32
N VAL A 14 8.43 -24.94 -7.02
CA VAL A 14 8.04 -26.16 -7.75
C VAL A 14 7.46 -27.22 -6.82
N ILE A 15 8.04 -27.44 -5.63
CA ILE A 15 7.49 -28.40 -4.65
C ILE A 15 6.08 -27.97 -4.19
N ILE A 16 5.91 -26.69 -3.89
CA ILE A 16 4.60 -26.11 -3.52
C ILE A 16 3.60 -26.28 -4.67
N LEU A 17 4.03 -26.05 -5.91
CA LEU A 17 3.20 -26.24 -7.10
C LEU A 17 2.78 -27.71 -7.32
N ILE A 18 3.59 -28.68 -6.92
CA ILE A 18 3.21 -30.10 -7.00
C ILE A 18 2.12 -30.42 -5.97
N ILE A 19 2.23 -29.88 -4.75
CA ILE A 19 1.26 -30.11 -3.67
C ILE A 19 -0.07 -29.40 -3.95
N PHE A 20 -0.03 -28.12 -4.32
CA PHE A 20 -1.23 -27.30 -4.51
C PHE A 20 -1.75 -27.30 -5.96
N GLY A 21 -0.91 -27.67 -6.94
CA GLY A 21 -1.20 -27.57 -8.36
C GLY A 21 -0.92 -26.18 -8.95
N ALA A 22 -0.49 -26.16 -10.22
CA ALA A 22 -0.21 -24.91 -10.96
C ALA A 22 -1.42 -23.99 -11.14
N GLY A 23 -2.65 -24.52 -11.05
CA GLY A 23 -3.88 -23.74 -11.14
C GLY A 23 -4.25 -22.95 -9.88
N LYS A 24 -3.76 -23.35 -8.70
CA LYS A 24 -4.14 -22.71 -7.43
C LYS A 24 -3.45 -21.38 -7.18
N LEU A 25 -2.21 -21.20 -7.65
CA LEU A 25 -1.51 -19.91 -7.54
C LEU A 25 -2.22 -18.76 -8.28
N PRO A 26 -2.60 -18.89 -9.57
CA PRO A 26 -3.30 -17.80 -10.27
C PRO A 26 -4.70 -17.54 -9.72
N GLU A 27 -5.40 -18.57 -9.21
CA GLU A 27 -6.69 -18.44 -8.53
C GLU A 27 -6.58 -17.55 -7.27
N ILE A 28 -5.62 -17.88 -6.40
CA ILE A 28 -5.36 -17.13 -5.15
C ILE A 28 -4.78 -15.75 -5.46
N GLY A 29 -3.81 -15.67 -6.37
CA GLY A 29 -3.19 -14.41 -6.79
C GLY A 29 -4.18 -13.44 -7.42
N GLY A 30 -5.15 -13.93 -8.19
CA GLY A 30 -6.23 -13.13 -8.75
C GLY A 30 -7.15 -12.56 -7.67
N ALA A 31 -7.52 -13.35 -6.67
CA ALA A 31 -8.34 -12.90 -5.54
C ALA A 31 -7.59 -11.86 -4.67
N LEU A 32 -6.33 -12.15 -4.31
CA LEU A 32 -5.48 -11.23 -3.56
C LEU A 32 -5.22 -9.93 -4.33
N GLY A 33 -4.96 -10.02 -5.64
CA GLY A 33 -4.71 -8.86 -6.49
C GLY A 33 -5.92 -7.91 -6.56
N LYS A 34 -7.14 -8.46 -6.66
CA LYS A 34 -8.37 -7.66 -6.58
C LYS A 34 -8.51 -6.99 -5.22
N GLY A 35 -8.31 -7.74 -4.12
CA GLY A 35 -8.39 -7.19 -2.77
C GLY A 35 -7.37 -6.07 -2.50
N ILE A 36 -6.11 -6.25 -2.94
CA ILE A 36 -5.08 -5.21 -2.83
C ILE A 36 -5.44 -3.97 -3.67
N LYS A 37 -5.99 -4.16 -4.87
CA LYS A 37 -6.41 -3.05 -5.73
C LYS A 37 -7.53 -2.24 -5.08
N GLU A 38 -8.55 -2.91 -4.55
CA GLU A 38 -9.67 -2.28 -3.84
C GLU A 38 -9.19 -1.57 -2.57
N PHE A 39 -8.33 -2.22 -1.78
CA PHE A 39 -7.72 -1.62 -0.58
C PHE A 39 -6.93 -0.35 -0.92
N LYS A 40 -6.13 -0.38 -1.99
CA LYS A 40 -5.36 0.78 -2.45
C LYS A 40 -6.25 1.92 -2.95
N ALA A 41 -7.36 1.60 -3.63
CA ALA A 41 -8.34 2.58 -4.09
C ALA A 41 -9.02 3.28 -2.89
N ALA A 42 -9.53 2.49 -1.94
CA ALA A 42 -10.17 3.02 -0.74
C ALA A 42 -9.20 3.86 0.11
N THR A 43 -7.95 3.42 0.26
CA THR A 43 -6.91 4.20 0.96
C THR A 43 -6.67 5.55 0.29
N LYS A 44 -6.62 5.57 -1.05
CA LYS A 44 -6.42 6.80 -1.83
C LYS A 44 -7.60 7.76 -1.69
N GLU A 45 -8.83 7.26 -1.73
CA GLU A 45 -10.03 8.08 -1.49
C GLU A 45 -10.04 8.70 -0.09
N LEU A 46 -9.59 7.95 0.93
CA LEU A 46 -9.46 8.47 2.30
C LEU A 46 -8.37 9.55 2.41
N GLU A 47 -7.24 9.39 1.71
CA GLU A 47 -6.19 10.42 1.66
C GLU A 47 -6.67 11.69 0.95
N GLU A 48 -7.42 11.55 -0.15
CA GLU A 48 -8.01 12.69 -0.88
C GLU A 48 -9.04 13.41 0.00
N ALA A 49 -9.96 12.67 0.64
CA ALA A 49 -10.96 13.24 1.55
C ALA A 49 -10.33 13.97 2.75
N LYS A 50 -9.21 13.48 3.30
CA LYS A 50 -8.47 14.19 4.35
C LYS A 50 -7.88 15.51 3.85
N LYS A 51 -7.37 15.54 2.62
CA LYS A 51 -6.82 16.74 1.98
C LYS A 51 -7.87 17.82 1.73
N ASP A 52 -9.08 17.41 1.39
CA ASP A 52 -10.22 18.32 1.20
C ASP A 52 -10.69 18.93 2.53
N ILE A 53 -10.68 18.14 3.61
CA ILE A 53 -11.01 18.63 4.96
C ILE A 53 -9.93 19.60 5.48
N GLU A 54 -8.64 19.29 5.31
CA GLU A 54 -7.54 20.19 5.71
C GLU A 54 -7.52 21.53 4.94
N SER A 55 -8.14 21.60 3.76
CA SER A 55 -8.26 22.84 2.99
C SER A 55 -9.42 23.74 3.44
N THR A 56 -10.28 23.26 4.36
CA THR A 56 -11.45 24.00 4.87
C THR A 56 -11.32 24.44 6.34
N ASP A 57 -10.12 24.40 6.91
CA ASP A 57 -9.81 25.03 8.21
C ASP A 57 -9.38 26.52 8.02
N PRO A 58 -10.27 27.52 8.19
CA PRO A 58 -9.90 28.94 8.16
C PRO A 58 -9.05 29.40 9.37
N LEU A 59 -8.57 28.49 10.23
CA LEU A 59 -7.85 28.84 11.46
C LEU A 59 -6.32 28.76 11.39
N LYS A 60 -5.71 28.53 10.21
CA LYS A 60 -4.23 28.49 10.09
C LYS A 60 -3.56 29.84 9.77
N ASP A 61 -4.30 30.96 9.80
CA ASP A 61 -3.78 32.32 9.49
C ASP A 61 -3.59 33.22 10.73
N LYS A 62 -3.20 32.71 11.89
CA LYS A 62 -2.85 33.61 13.00
C LYS A 62 -1.68 33.12 13.81
N GLY A 63 -0.49 33.34 13.27
CA GLY A 63 0.72 32.94 13.98
C GLY A 63 2.02 33.59 13.56
N GLU A 64 2.09 34.64 12.72
CA GLU A 64 3.36 35.37 12.57
C GLU A 64 3.16 36.77 11.99
N GLY A 65 2.87 37.70 12.88
CA GLY A 65 2.75 39.12 12.57
C GLY A 65 2.69 39.90 13.87
N ALA A 66 3.71 39.76 14.71
CA ALA A 66 3.87 40.61 15.87
C ALA A 66 4.35 42.00 15.39
N PRO A 67 3.54 43.08 15.52
CA PRO A 67 4.03 44.42 15.31
C PRO A 67 4.91 44.78 16.50
N LYS A 68 6.24 44.67 16.35
CA LYS A 68 7.14 45.40 17.25
C LYS A 68 7.16 46.85 16.79
N GLN A 69 6.22 47.59 17.36
CA GLN A 69 6.29 49.02 17.55
C GLN A 69 7.46 49.38 18.47
N SER A 70 8.04 50.55 18.22
CA SER A 70 9.05 51.30 19.01
C SER A 70 10.52 51.04 18.65
#